data_AF-A0A0M3J5E4-F1
#
_entry.id   AF-A0A0M3J5E4-F1
#
_cell.length_a   1.000
_cell.length_b   1.000
_cell.length_c   1.000
_cell.angle_alpha   90.00
_cell.angle_beta   90.00
_cell.angle_gamma   90.00
#
_symmetry.space_group_name_H-M   'P 1'
#
loop_
_entity.id
_entity.type
_entity.pdbx_description
1 polymer ?
#
loop_
_entity_poly.entity_id
_entity_poly.type
_entity_poly.pdbx_seq_one_letter_code
_entity_poly.pdbx_strand_id
1 'polypeptide(L)'
;MNQHIHLGNALYERYVTQEKFLGKSLNYWEMYIRSTDVNRTLISAYSNLIGMYYGRTEAVPNKNYPNNTRWPGQLVPFPVHSVARDTDYAGDPLAPNCPRLYWLLDKSKETPEYIKLRKDNQIRWNALQKFLDWLTEVCGEEVDLIRLWDIRDATFIERLYNMKTPFDNSTYQKMAEIDDKVAVIEDGLGLTPVDGIDFAIETPKVKGGPMLWTMLDNFDLK
;
A
#
# COMPACT_ATOMS: atom_id res chain seq x y z
N MET A 1 4.10 -13.03 -5.51
CA MET A 1 4.31 -14.29 -4.76
C MET A 1 5.78 -14.49 -4.38
N ASN A 2 6.72 -14.68 -5.32
CA ASN A 2 8.14 -14.97 -4.99
C ASN A 2 8.79 -13.95 -4.05
N GLN A 3 8.55 -12.65 -4.26
CA GLN A 3 9.03 -11.59 -3.36
C GLN A 3 8.55 -11.77 -1.91
N HIS A 4 7.29 -12.19 -1.72
CA HIS A 4 6.75 -12.45 -0.39
C HIS A 4 7.31 -13.73 0.24
N ILE A 5 7.66 -14.75 -0.55
CA ILE A 5 8.38 -15.92 -0.04
C ILE A 5 9.76 -15.51 0.49
N HIS A 6 10.50 -14.68 -0.25
CA HIS A 6 11.79 -14.16 0.21
C HIS A 6 11.67 -13.32 1.49
N LEU A 7 10.65 -12.45 1.56
CA LEU A 7 10.37 -11.67 2.76
C LEU A 7 10.02 -12.59 3.95
N GLY A 8 9.16 -13.58 3.75
CA GLY A 8 8.83 -14.57 4.78
C GLY A 8 10.06 -15.32 5.29
N ASN A 9 10.95 -15.75 4.39
CA ASN A 9 12.22 -16.36 4.80
C ASN A 9 13.05 -15.41 5.69
N ALA A 10 13.18 -14.14 5.31
CA ALA A 10 13.91 -13.16 6.10
C ALA A 10 13.27 -12.93 7.49
N LEU A 11 11.93 -12.93 7.57
CA LEU A 11 11.21 -12.82 8.84
C LEU A 11 11.43 -14.05 9.74
N TYR A 12 11.46 -15.26 9.16
CA TYR A 12 11.79 -16.47 9.93
C TYR A 12 13.20 -16.43 10.49
N GLU A 13 14.20 -16.07 9.66
CA GLU A 13 15.58 -15.97 10.13
C GLU A 13 15.73 -14.96 11.26
N ARG A 14 15.06 -13.81 11.14
CA ARG A 14 15.07 -12.80 12.19
C ARG A 14 14.35 -13.29 13.45
N TYR A 15 13.06 -13.61 13.35
CA TYR A 15 12.21 -13.75 14.54
C TYR A 15 12.16 -15.16 15.12
N VAL A 16 12.47 -16.21 14.35
CA VAL A 16 12.52 -17.59 14.83
C VAL A 16 13.96 -18.00 15.13
N THR A 17 14.89 -17.77 14.19
CA THR A 17 16.28 -18.25 14.32
C THR A 17 17.12 -17.36 15.26
N GLN A 18 17.19 -16.06 14.97
CA GLN A 18 18.09 -15.13 15.67
C GLN A 18 17.52 -14.67 17.02
N GLU A 19 16.34 -14.06 17.00
CA GLU A 19 15.72 -13.47 18.19
C GLU A 19 15.02 -14.52 19.07
N LYS A 20 14.67 -15.69 18.50
CA LYS A 20 13.88 -16.73 19.16
C LYS A 20 12.59 -16.19 19.78
N PHE A 21 12.02 -15.18 19.15
CA PHE A 21 10.80 -14.50 19.57
C PHE A 21 9.56 -15.33 19.23
N LEU A 22 9.57 -15.98 18.06
CA LEU A 22 8.52 -16.89 17.60
C LEU A 22 8.98 -18.35 17.71
N GLY A 23 8.03 -19.26 17.92
CA GLY A 23 8.30 -20.69 17.94
C GLY A 23 8.75 -21.24 16.58
N LYS A 24 9.49 -22.35 16.60
CA LYS A 24 9.87 -23.08 15.37
C LYS A 24 8.67 -23.68 14.63
N SER A 25 7.61 -23.97 15.37
CA SER A 25 6.34 -24.41 14.81
C SER A 25 5.34 -23.27 14.84
N LEU A 26 4.56 -23.20 13.78
CA LEU A 26 3.48 -22.24 13.64
C LEU A 26 2.45 -22.41 14.78
N ASN A 27 2.19 -21.35 15.53
CA ASN A 27 1.30 -21.34 16.70
C ASN A 27 0.28 -20.19 16.61
N TYR A 28 -1.00 -20.52 16.71
CA TYR A 28 -2.10 -19.55 16.62
C TYR A 28 -2.21 -18.64 17.84
N TRP A 29 -1.52 -18.96 18.94
CA TRP A 29 -1.40 -18.09 20.11
C TRP A 29 -0.24 -17.10 20.02
N GLU A 30 0.70 -17.29 19.09
CA GLU A 30 1.90 -16.44 18.94
C GLU A 30 1.76 -15.42 17.81
N MET A 31 0.89 -15.69 16.84
CA MET A 31 0.76 -14.87 15.63
C MET A 31 -0.70 -14.61 15.30
N TYR A 32 -0.99 -13.37 14.92
CA TYR A 32 -2.24 -12.98 14.30
C TYR A 32 -1.94 -12.33 12.95
N ILE A 33 -2.59 -12.82 11.89
CA ILE A 33 -2.34 -12.33 10.53
C ILE A 33 -3.62 -11.73 9.98
N ARG A 34 -3.51 -10.46 9.60
CA ARG A 34 -4.58 -9.66 9.02
C ARG A 34 -4.15 -9.16 7.64
N SER A 35 -5.07 -9.15 6.69
CA SER A 35 -4.87 -8.59 5.36
C SER A 35 -6.10 -7.81 4.93
N THR A 36 -5.94 -6.80 4.07
CA THR A 36 -7.08 -6.16 3.39
C THR A 36 -7.78 -7.15 2.47
N ASP A 37 -9.09 -6.98 2.26
CA ASP A 37 -9.92 -7.87 1.44
C ASP A 37 -9.71 -7.64 -0.07
N VAL A 38 -8.51 -7.96 -0.54
CA VAL A 38 -8.12 -7.91 -1.95
C VAL A 38 -7.23 -9.10 -2.26
N ASN A 39 -7.47 -9.76 -3.40
CA ASN A 39 -6.74 -10.97 -3.80
C ASN A 39 -5.22 -10.82 -3.68
N ARG A 40 -4.65 -9.70 -4.14
CA ARG A 40 -3.20 -9.47 -4.12
C ARG A 40 -2.63 -9.48 -2.70
N THR A 41 -3.32 -8.91 -1.71
CA THR A 41 -2.84 -8.83 -0.32
C THR A 41 -3.02 -10.14 0.43
N LEU A 42 -4.13 -10.85 0.20
CA LEU A 42 -4.38 -12.19 0.75
C LEU A 42 -3.36 -13.21 0.23
N ILE A 43 -3.15 -13.25 -1.09
CA ILE A 43 -2.15 -14.12 -1.73
C ILE A 43 -0.74 -13.79 -1.24
N SER A 44 -0.43 -12.51 -1.07
CA SER A 44 0.84 -12.06 -0.50
C SER A 44 1.04 -12.53 0.94
N ALA A 45 0.02 -12.46 1.79
CA ALA A 45 0.09 -12.94 3.17
C ALA A 45 0.36 -14.45 3.24
N TYR A 46 -0.34 -15.26 2.42
CA TYR A 46 -0.08 -16.69 2.33
C TYR A 46 1.29 -17.01 1.74
N SER A 47 1.73 -16.29 0.71
CA SER A 47 3.07 -16.44 0.15
C SER A 47 4.16 -16.13 1.19
N ASN A 48 3.93 -15.14 2.06
CA ASN A 48 4.84 -14.78 3.15
C ASN A 48 4.86 -15.87 4.23
N LEU A 49 3.71 -16.35 4.68
CA LEU A 49 3.59 -17.50 5.59
C LEU A 49 4.30 -18.75 5.07
N ILE A 50 4.17 -19.05 3.77
CA ILE A 50 4.88 -20.14 3.12
C ILE A 50 6.39 -19.91 3.22
N GLY A 51 6.87 -18.69 2.90
CA GLY A 51 8.27 -18.34 3.06
C GLY A 51 8.79 -18.49 4.50
N MET A 52 7.94 -18.23 5.50
CA MET A 52 8.29 -18.40 6.90
C MET A 52 8.35 -19.87 7.31
N TYR A 53 7.28 -20.65 7.15
CA TYR A 53 7.12 -21.93 7.86
C TYR A 53 7.01 -23.17 6.97
N TYR A 54 6.72 -23.03 5.67
CA TYR A 54 6.56 -24.20 4.80
C TYR A 54 7.88 -24.97 4.68
N GLY A 55 7.86 -26.27 4.96
CA GLY A 55 9.05 -27.12 4.90
C GLY A 55 10.04 -26.93 6.07
N ARG A 56 9.69 -26.12 7.09
CA ARG A 56 10.60 -25.76 8.20
C ARG A 56 10.03 -26.04 9.58
N THR A 57 8.70 -25.99 9.69
CA THR A 57 8.01 -26.26 10.94
C THR A 57 8.27 -27.68 11.43
N GLU A 58 8.35 -27.88 12.75
CA GLU A 58 8.33 -29.21 13.37
C GLU A 58 6.90 -29.79 13.38
N ALA A 59 6.16 -29.59 12.28
CA ALA A 59 4.76 -29.98 12.15
C ALA A 59 4.64 -31.50 11.99
N VAL A 60 3.71 -32.08 12.74
CA VAL A 60 3.49 -33.53 12.77
C VAL A 60 2.30 -33.89 11.87
N PRO A 61 2.46 -34.85 10.94
CA PRO A 61 1.34 -35.38 10.16
C PRO A 61 0.22 -35.92 11.05
N ASN A 62 -1.04 -35.73 10.65
CA ASN A 62 -2.26 -36.05 11.40
C ASN A 62 -2.44 -35.29 12.74
N LYS A 63 -1.59 -34.32 13.04
CA LYS A 63 -1.75 -33.39 14.17
C LYS A 63 -1.88 -31.94 13.70
N ASN A 64 -0.90 -31.49 12.90
CA ASN A 64 -0.85 -30.12 12.39
C ASN A 64 -1.40 -30.02 10.95
N TYR A 65 -1.27 -31.10 10.17
CA TYR A 65 -1.82 -31.19 8.83
C TYR A 65 -2.20 -32.66 8.49
N PRO A 66 -3.15 -32.90 7.58
CA PRO A 66 -3.56 -34.25 7.19
C PRO A 66 -2.43 -35.04 6.50
N ASN A 67 -2.21 -36.30 6.88
CA ASN A 67 -1.37 -37.23 6.11
C ASN A 67 -2.17 -37.78 4.91
N ASN A 68 -2.40 -36.93 3.91
CA ASN A 68 -3.21 -37.24 2.74
C ASN A 68 -2.47 -36.80 1.47
N THR A 69 -2.44 -37.65 0.43
CA THR A 69 -1.74 -37.35 -0.83
C THR A 69 -2.35 -36.19 -1.62
N ARG A 70 -3.62 -35.83 -1.35
CA ARG A 70 -4.27 -34.63 -1.91
C ARG A 70 -3.94 -33.36 -1.12
N TRP A 71 -3.37 -33.50 0.08
CA TRP A 71 -2.95 -32.35 0.88
C TRP A 71 -1.61 -31.83 0.35
N PRO A 72 -1.43 -30.51 0.17
CA PRO A 72 -0.11 -29.95 -0.10
C PRO A 72 0.78 -30.21 1.13
N GLY A 73 1.64 -31.25 1.04
CA GLY A 73 2.37 -31.81 2.18
C GLY A 73 3.07 -30.75 3.04
N GLN A 74 3.27 -30.99 4.34
CA GLN A 74 3.86 -30.05 5.30
C GLN A 74 3.24 -28.64 5.39
N LEU A 75 2.26 -28.28 4.56
CA LEU A 75 1.54 -27.03 4.69
C LEU A 75 0.65 -27.13 5.93
N VAL A 76 0.98 -26.34 6.95
CA VAL A 76 0.10 -26.11 8.09
C VAL A 76 -0.80 -24.92 7.73
N PRO A 77 -2.13 -25.09 7.76
CA PRO A 77 -3.03 -23.99 7.47
C PRO A 77 -2.97 -22.96 8.60
N PHE A 78 -2.92 -21.68 8.24
CA PHE A 78 -3.03 -20.57 9.19
C PHE A 78 -4.11 -19.60 8.72
N PRO A 79 -4.94 -19.07 9.65
CA PRO A 79 -5.93 -18.08 9.27
C PRO A 79 -5.26 -16.77 8.86
N VAL A 80 -5.69 -16.22 7.73
CA VAL A 80 -5.45 -14.82 7.36
C VAL A 80 -6.80 -14.13 7.46
N HIS A 81 -6.95 -13.27 8.46
CA HIS A 81 -8.19 -12.57 8.73
C HIS A 81 -8.31 -11.35 7.82
N SER A 82 -9.54 -11.01 7.45
CA SER A 82 -9.83 -9.83 6.64
C SER A 82 -11.15 -9.21 7.06
N VAL A 83 -11.33 -7.95 6.67
CA VAL A 83 -12.54 -7.17 6.86
C VAL A 83 -12.96 -6.67 5.48
N ALA A 84 -14.26 -6.71 5.19
CA ALA A 84 -14.79 -6.25 3.92
C ALA A 84 -14.31 -4.82 3.64
N ARG A 85 -13.85 -4.58 2.41
CA ARG A 85 -13.11 -3.36 2.05
C ARG A 85 -13.81 -2.06 2.44
N ASP A 86 -15.13 -1.99 2.29
CA ASP A 86 -15.97 -0.84 2.59
C ASP A 86 -16.13 -0.54 4.10
N THR A 87 -15.72 -1.48 4.95
CA THR A 87 -15.75 -1.38 6.41
C THR A 87 -14.36 -1.53 7.04
N ASP A 88 -13.31 -1.65 6.22
CA ASP A 88 -11.92 -1.79 6.68
C ASP A 88 -11.26 -0.43 6.94
N TYR A 89 -11.57 0.19 8.07
CA TYR A 89 -10.98 1.49 8.46
C TYR A 89 -9.54 1.40 8.95
N ALA A 90 -9.05 0.20 9.29
CA ALA A 90 -7.69 0.01 9.81
C ALA A 90 -6.71 -0.35 8.69
N GLY A 91 -7.13 -1.20 7.75
CA GLY A 91 -6.31 -1.71 6.65
C GLY A 91 -6.39 -0.91 5.37
N ASP A 92 -7.50 -0.23 5.09
CA ASP A 92 -7.64 0.62 3.90
C ASP A 92 -7.36 2.09 4.25
N PRO A 93 -6.18 2.64 3.89
CA PRO A 93 -5.81 4.02 4.23
C PRO A 93 -6.62 5.06 3.44
N LEU A 94 -7.40 4.64 2.44
CA LEU A 94 -8.35 5.51 1.74
C LEU A 94 -9.63 5.74 2.56
N ALA A 95 -9.76 5.08 3.72
CA ALA A 95 -10.85 5.24 4.67
C ALA A 95 -12.22 5.29 3.97
N PRO A 96 -12.77 4.14 3.55
CA PRO A 96 -14.01 4.08 2.77
C PRO A 96 -15.11 4.88 3.45
N ASN A 97 -15.81 5.75 2.71
CA ASN A 97 -16.87 6.62 3.22
C ASN A 97 -16.41 7.58 4.35
N CYS A 98 -15.25 8.24 4.18
CA CYS A 98 -14.77 9.27 5.11
C CYS A 98 -14.94 10.70 4.52
N PRO A 99 -16.06 11.41 4.78
CA PRO A 99 -16.26 12.79 4.33
C PRO A 99 -15.15 13.74 4.77
N ARG A 100 -14.56 13.49 5.94
CA ARG A 100 -13.47 14.32 6.48
C ARG A 100 -12.21 14.22 5.63
N LEU A 101 -11.87 13.03 5.11
CA LEU A 101 -10.71 12.84 4.24
C LEU A 101 -10.88 13.63 2.94
N TYR A 102 -12.04 13.51 2.29
CA TYR A 102 -12.32 14.27 1.06
C TYR A 102 -12.31 15.78 1.30
N TRP A 103 -12.87 16.24 2.42
CA TRP A 103 -12.82 17.65 2.80
C TRP A 103 -11.39 18.14 3.05
N LEU A 104 -10.54 17.34 3.69
CA LEU A 104 -9.13 17.68 3.91
C LEU A 104 -8.36 17.74 2.59
N LEU A 105 -8.63 16.83 1.66
CA LEU A 105 -8.06 16.86 0.31
C LEU A 105 -8.52 18.09 -0.48
N ASP A 106 -9.79 18.49 -0.36
CA ASP A 106 -10.26 19.71 -1.03
C ASP A 106 -9.65 20.96 -0.40
N LYS A 107 -9.51 21.00 0.93
CA LYS A 107 -8.84 22.09 1.64
C LYS A 107 -7.34 22.17 1.33
N SER A 108 -6.66 21.04 1.09
CA SER A 108 -5.25 21.05 0.73
C SER A 108 -5.00 21.70 -0.64
N LYS A 109 -6.00 21.73 -1.52
CA LYS A 109 -5.93 22.41 -2.83
C LYS A 109 -5.90 23.94 -2.73
N GLU A 110 -6.28 24.51 -1.58
CA GLU A 110 -6.20 25.94 -1.30
C GLU A 110 -4.80 26.38 -0.84
N THR A 111 -3.90 25.44 -0.56
CA THR A 111 -2.56 25.73 -0.05
C THR A 111 -1.68 26.40 -1.12
N PRO A 112 -0.74 27.28 -0.73
CA PRO A 112 0.24 27.86 -1.64
C PRO A 112 1.03 26.81 -2.41
N GLU A 113 1.33 25.66 -1.81
CA GLU A 113 2.09 24.58 -2.43
C GLU A 113 1.31 23.94 -3.58
N TYR A 114 0.03 23.60 -3.37
CA TYR A 114 -0.83 23.06 -4.43
C TYR A 114 -1.11 24.11 -5.51
N ILE A 115 -1.39 25.35 -5.11
CA ILE A 115 -1.58 26.46 -6.05
C ILE A 115 -0.32 26.67 -6.88
N LYS A 116 0.88 26.59 -6.29
CA LYS A 116 2.15 26.71 -7.00
C LYS A 116 2.35 25.55 -7.96
N LEU A 117 2.09 24.31 -7.54
CA LEU A 117 2.13 23.14 -8.43
C LEU A 117 1.26 23.37 -9.68
N ARG A 118 0.09 24.00 -9.49
CA ARG A 118 -0.82 24.37 -10.58
C ARG A 118 -0.47 25.67 -11.31
N LYS A 119 0.24 26.64 -10.72
CA LYS A 119 0.30 28.02 -11.26
C LYS A 119 1.68 28.67 -11.26
N ASP A 120 2.78 27.94 -11.06
CA ASP A 120 4.12 28.55 -10.98
C ASP A 120 4.55 29.20 -12.30
N ASN A 121 4.29 30.50 -12.45
CA ASN A 121 4.48 31.34 -13.63
C ASN A 121 3.71 30.85 -14.89
N GLN A 122 2.96 31.74 -15.53
CA GLN A 122 2.05 31.46 -16.65
C GLN A 122 2.66 30.56 -17.75
N ILE A 123 3.97 30.66 -17.95
CA ILE A 123 4.75 29.84 -18.90
C ILE A 123 4.85 28.36 -18.48
N ARG A 124 5.15 28.04 -17.21
CA ARG A 124 5.25 26.62 -16.76
C ARG A 124 3.88 25.99 -16.55
N TRP A 125 2.89 26.77 -16.12
CA TRP A 125 1.52 26.27 -16.06
C TRP A 125 1.03 25.80 -17.43
N ASN A 126 1.28 26.60 -18.46
CA ASN A 126 0.98 26.19 -19.84
C ASN A 126 1.71 24.89 -20.24
N ALA A 127 2.92 24.63 -19.72
CA ALA A 127 3.67 23.41 -20.03
C ALA A 127 3.16 22.17 -19.26
N LEU A 128 2.73 22.32 -18.01
CA LEU A 128 2.12 21.25 -17.23
C LEU A 128 0.74 20.89 -17.78
N GLN A 129 -0.12 21.89 -18.01
CA GLN A 129 -1.44 21.67 -18.60
C GLN A 129 -1.32 21.01 -19.98
N LYS A 130 -0.46 21.52 -20.87
CA LYS A 130 -0.21 20.88 -22.18
C LYS A 130 0.28 19.44 -22.05
N PHE A 131 1.04 19.12 -21.00
CA PHE A 131 1.51 17.76 -20.76
C PHE A 131 0.37 16.84 -20.35
N LEU A 132 -0.50 17.29 -19.44
CA LEU A 132 -1.69 16.56 -19.02
C LEU A 132 -2.71 16.41 -20.16
N ASP A 133 -2.89 17.45 -20.99
CA ASP A 133 -3.74 17.42 -22.18
C ASP A 133 -3.21 16.41 -23.20
N TRP A 134 -1.89 16.38 -23.41
CA TRP A 134 -1.26 15.39 -24.28
C TRP A 134 -1.41 13.96 -23.73
N LEU A 135 -1.25 13.76 -22.43
CA LEU A 135 -1.53 12.45 -21.80
C LEU A 135 -2.99 12.05 -22.00
N THR A 136 -3.92 12.99 -21.83
CA THR A 136 -5.35 12.79 -22.08
C THR A 136 -5.62 12.33 -23.53
N GLU A 137 -4.98 12.98 -24.51
CA GLU A 137 -5.09 12.59 -25.92
C GLU A 137 -4.54 11.18 -26.18
N VAL A 138 -3.38 10.84 -25.61
CA VAL A 138 -2.74 9.52 -25.78
C VAL A 138 -3.53 8.39 -25.09
N CYS A 139 -4.04 8.64 -23.88
CA CYS A 139 -4.75 7.66 -23.07
C CYS A 139 -6.22 7.51 -23.47
N GLY A 140 -6.83 8.54 -24.07
CA GLY A 140 -8.24 8.56 -24.43
C GLY A 140 -9.20 8.76 -23.24
N GLU A 141 -8.67 9.18 -22.09
CA GLU A 141 -9.43 9.52 -20.88
C GLU A 141 -8.82 10.75 -20.20
N GLU A 142 -9.64 11.51 -19.46
CA GLU A 142 -9.17 12.72 -18.77
C GLU A 142 -8.09 12.40 -17.72
N VAL A 143 -6.94 13.06 -17.88
CA VAL A 143 -5.79 12.99 -16.97
C VAL A 143 -5.60 14.34 -16.31
N ASP A 144 -5.80 14.38 -15.00
CA ASP A 144 -5.45 15.52 -14.17
C ASP A 144 -4.31 15.17 -13.19
N LEU A 145 -3.98 16.08 -12.28
CA LEU A 145 -2.95 15.85 -11.27
C LEU A 145 -3.29 14.69 -10.33
N ILE A 146 -4.58 14.44 -10.07
CA ILE A 146 -5.04 13.41 -9.12
C ILE A 146 -5.13 12.03 -9.81
N ARG A 147 -5.34 11.98 -11.13
CA ARG A 147 -5.40 10.73 -11.90
C ARG A 147 -4.06 10.33 -12.52
N LEU A 148 -3.03 11.18 -12.40
CA LEU A 148 -1.73 10.92 -13.03
C LEU A 148 -1.07 9.63 -12.54
N TRP A 149 -1.25 9.28 -11.25
CA TRP A 149 -0.71 8.04 -10.67
C TRP A 149 -1.21 6.79 -11.40
N ASP A 150 -2.46 6.77 -11.90
CA ASP A 150 -3.03 5.62 -12.61
C ASP A 150 -2.16 5.24 -13.83
N ILE A 151 -1.78 6.25 -14.61
CA ILE A 151 -0.98 6.08 -15.83
C ILE A 151 0.47 5.79 -15.48
N ARG A 152 1.01 6.48 -14.47
CA ARG A 152 2.37 6.23 -13.98
C ARG A 152 2.53 4.79 -13.54
N ASP A 153 1.60 4.27 -12.73
CA ASP A 153 1.63 2.89 -12.21
C ASP A 153 1.47 1.87 -13.32
N ALA A 154 0.51 2.08 -14.23
CA ALA A 154 0.36 1.21 -15.40
C ALA A 154 1.66 1.14 -16.21
N THR A 155 2.25 2.30 -16.52
CA THR A 155 3.51 2.41 -17.27
C THR A 155 4.67 1.73 -16.54
N PHE A 156 4.76 1.88 -15.22
CA PHE A 156 5.78 1.23 -14.40
C PHE A 156 5.69 -0.29 -14.49
N ILE A 157 4.48 -0.84 -14.32
CA ILE A 157 4.24 -2.27 -14.39
C ILE A 157 4.50 -2.81 -15.79
N GLU A 158 4.03 -2.13 -16.84
CA GLU A 158 4.29 -2.50 -18.23
C GLU A 158 5.80 -2.63 -18.48
N ARG A 159 6.60 -1.64 -18.04
CA ARG A 159 8.06 -1.67 -18.18
C ARG A 159 8.71 -2.78 -17.37
N LEU A 160 8.26 -2.99 -16.13
CA LEU A 160 8.76 -4.06 -15.27
C LEU A 160 8.61 -5.44 -15.95
N TYR A 161 7.57 -5.62 -16.76
CA TYR A 161 7.29 -6.84 -17.50
C TYR A 161 7.68 -6.78 -18.99
N ASN A 162 8.48 -5.79 -19.40
CA ASN A 162 8.94 -5.58 -20.79
C ASN A 162 7.80 -5.51 -21.82
N MET A 163 6.64 -4.99 -21.40
CA MET A 163 5.51 -4.72 -22.27
C MET A 163 5.75 -3.43 -23.07
N LYS A 164 5.08 -3.31 -24.21
CA LYS A 164 5.08 -2.07 -24.99
C LYS A 164 4.23 -1.03 -24.26
N THR A 165 4.78 0.17 -24.14
CA THR A 165 4.12 1.34 -23.54
C THR A 165 4.27 2.53 -24.48
N PRO A 166 3.30 3.44 -24.59
CA PRO A 166 3.40 4.62 -25.45
C PRO A 166 4.38 5.68 -24.89
N PHE A 167 4.87 5.52 -23.65
CA PHE A 167 5.66 6.52 -22.95
C PHE A 167 7.14 6.16 -22.88
N ASP A 168 8.00 7.07 -23.32
CA ASP A 168 9.46 6.93 -23.23
C ASP A 168 9.97 7.22 -21.80
N ASN A 169 11.26 6.96 -21.55
CA ASN A 169 11.80 7.11 -20.20
C ASN A 169 11.66 8.55 -19.67
N SER A 170 11.85 9.56 -20.53
CA SER A 170 11.74 10.96 -20.14
C SER A 170 10.31 11.32 -19.69
N THR A 171 9.30 10.86 -20.43
CA THR A 171 7.89 11.04 -20.09
C THR A 171 7.56 10.40 -18.76
N TYR A 172 7.99 9.15 -18.55
CA TYR A 172 7.74 8.44 -17.30
C TYR A 172 8.36 9.13 -16.09
N GLN A 173 9.62 9.58 -16.19
CA GLN A 173 10.26 10.31 -15.10
C GLN A 173 9.51 11.60 -14.78
N LYS A 174 9.04 12.32 -15.81
CA LYS A 174 8.22 13.51 -15.61
C LYS A 174 6.88 13.19 -14.91
N MET A 175 6.22 12.09 -15.27
CA MET A 175 5.00 11.63 -14.58
C MET A 175 5.31 11.33 -13.11
N ALA A 176 6.36 10.56 -12.83
CA ALA A 176 6.77 10.20 -11.48
C ALA A 176 7.09 11.44 -10.61
N GLU A 177 7.86 12.40 -11.13
CA GLU A 177 8.20 13.63 -10.40
C GLU A 177 6.99 14.51 -10.05
N ILE A 178 5.96 14.53 -10.91
CA ILE A 178 4.72 15.27 -10.65
C ILE A 178 3.90 14.49 -9.61
N ASP A 179 3.75 13.20 -9.82
CA ASP A 179 2.94 12.34 -8.98
C ASP A 179 3.47 12.22 -7.55
N ASP A 180 4.79 12.13 -7.36
CA ASP A 180 5.43 12.15 -6.05
C ASP A 180 5.10 13.45 -5.27
N LYS A 181 5.01 14.59 -5.97
CA LYS A 181 4.62 15.86 -5.35
C LYS A 181 3.14 15.87 -4.99
N VAL A 182 2.29 15.30 -5.83
CA VAL A 182 0.85 15.18 -5.56
C VAL A 182 0.62 14.27 -4.36
N ALA A 183 1.26 13.09 -4.31
CA ALA A 183 1.16 12.15 -3.21
C ALA A 183 1.53 12.78 -1.85
N VAL A 184 2.61 13.56 -1.80
CA VAL A 184 3.00 14.32 -0.60
C VAL A 184 1.89 15.27 -0.14
N ILE A 185 1.21 15.95 -1.07
CA ILE A 185 0.08 16.84 -0.77
C ILE A 185 -1.16 16.04 -0.32
N GLU A 186 -1.46 14.92 -0.96
CA GLU A 186 -2.58 14.04 -0.59
C GLU A 186 -2.40 13.37 0.78
N ASP A 187 -1.16 13.22 1.23
CA ASP A 187 -0.82 12.76 2.58
C ASP A 187 -0.75 13.90 3.61
N GLY A 188 -0.98 15.15 3.17
CA GLY A 188 -0.99 16.33 4.03
C GLY A 188 0.40 16.80 4.45
N LEU A 189 1.46 16.32 3.80
CA LEU A 189 2.84 16.59 4.19
C LEU A 189 3.38 17.84 3.48
N GLY A 190 4.15 18.64 4.22
CA GLY A 190 4.83 19.82 3.66
C GLY A 190 3.90 20.95 3.21
N LEU A 191 2.65 20.95 3.67
CA LEU A 191 1.65 21.96 3.35
C LEU A 191 1.62 23.09 4.37
N THR A 192 1.48 24.33 3.89
CA THR A 192 1.22 25.47 4.77
C THR A 192 -0.19 25.36 5.35
N PRO A 193 -0.39 25.55 6.68
CA PRO A 193 -1.72 25.55 7.27
C PRO A 193 -2.66 26.59 6.65
N VAL A 194 -3.90 26.19 6.37
CA VAL A 194 -4.98 27.05 5.84
C VAL A 194 -6.18 26.92 6.78
N ASP A 195 -6.85 28.03 7.09
CA ASP A 195 -8.00 28.07 8.01
C ASP A 195 -7.74 27.42 9.39
N GLY A 196 -6.48 27.46 9.85
CA GLY A 196 -6.06 26.82 11.11
C GLY A 196 -5.90 25.29 11.04
N ILE A 197 -5.93 24.70 9.84
CA ILE A 197 -5.77 23.26 9.62
C ILE A 197 -4.30 22.93 9.44
N ASP A 198 -3.74 22.16 10.36
CA ASP A 198 -2.43 21.51 10.16
C ASP A 198 -2.64 20.16 9.45
N PHE A 199 -2.42 20.12 8.14
CA PHE A 199 -2.65 18.92 7.33
C PHE A 199 -1.71 17.77 7.70
N ALA A 200 -0.50 18.05 8.19
CA ALA A 200 0.46 17.03 8.59
C ALA A 200 0.01 16.29 9.87
N ILE A 201 -0.98 16.85 10.57
CA ILE A 201 -1.64 16.23 11.72
C ILE A 201 -3.00 15.68 11.34
N GLU A 202 -3.85 16.49 10.68
CA GLU A 202 -5.24 16.15 10.42
C GLU A 202 -5.42 15.07 9.36
N THR A 203 -4.60 15.05 8.30
CA THR A 203 -4.69 14.04 7.24
C THR A 203 -4.27 12.66 7.73
N PRO A 204 -3.11 12.48 8.40
CA PRO A 204 -2.74 11.17 8.93
C PRO A 204 -3.73 10.62 9.96
N LYS A 205 -4.39 11.45 10.77
CA LYS A 205 -5.41 11.01 11.73
C LYS A 205 -6.54 10.22 11.08
N VAL A 206 -6.96 10.61 9.87
CA VAL A 206 -8.09 9.97 9.16
C VAL A 206 -7.66 8.94 8.10
N LYS A 207 -6.36 8.84 7.78
CA LYS A 207 -5.81 7.80 6.89
C LYS A 207 -5.11 6.69 7.70
N GLY A 208 -3.95 7.00 8.29
CA GLY A 208 -3.09 6.04 8.99
C GLY A 208 -3.39 5.90 10.49
N GLY A 209 -4.11 6.85 11.10
CA GLY A 209 -4.44 6.89 12.52
C GLY A 209 -5.08 5.61 13.04
N PRO A 210 -6.13 5.07 12.39
CA PRO A 210 -6.75 3.81 12.82
C PRO A 210 -5.78 2.61 12.83
N MET A 211 -4.88 2.52 11.83
CA MET A 211 -3.85 1.47 11.81
C MET A 211 -2.86 1.65 12.96
N LEU A 212 -2.39 2.88 13.20
CA LEU A 212 -1.46 3.18 14.29
C LEU A 212 -2.07 2.80 15.64
N TRP A 213 -3.33 3.18 15.90
CA TRP A 213 -4.04 2.79 17.11
C TRP A 213 -4.16 1.28 17.24
N THR A 214 -4.49 0.58 16.15
CA THR A 214 -4.53 -0.90 16.14
C THR A 214 -3.17 -1.48 16.53
N MET A 215 -2.05 -0.92 16.06
CA MET A 215 -0.70 -1.38 16.44
C MET A 215 -0.38 -1.10 17.91
N LEU A 216 -0.67 0.11 18.40
CA LEU A 216 -0.43 0.51 19.78
C LEU A 216 -1.26 -0.33 20.76
N ASP A 217 -2.54 -0.52 20.47
CA ASP A 217 -3.42 -1.36 21.29
C ASP A 217 -2.87 -2.78 21.41
N ASN A 218 -2.32 -3.36 20.33
CA ASN A 218 -1.69 -4.68 20.37
C ASN A 218 -0.40 -4.72 21.21
N PHE A 219 0.38 -3.63 21.27
CA PHE A 219 1.54 -3.56 22.16
C PHE A 219 1.14 -3.43 23.63
N ASP A 220 -0.01 -2.80 23.91
CA ASP A 220 -0.51 -2.57 25.26
C ASP A 220 -1.33 -3.75 25.82
N LEU A 221 -1.65 -4.76 25.00
CA LEU A 221 -2.21 -6.03 25.47
C LEU A 221 -1.24 -6.71 26.44
N LYS A 222 -1.55 -6.61 27.74
CA LYS A 222 -0.84 -7.29 28.84
C LYS A 222 -1.38 -8.69 29.07
#